data_AF-X0WK59-F1
#
_entry.id   AF-X0WK59-F1
#
_cell.length_a   1.000
_cell.length_b   1.000
_cell.length_c   1.000
_cell.angle_alpha   90.00
_cell.angle_beta   90.00
_cell.angle_gamma   90.00
#
_symmetry.space_group_name_H-M   'P 1'
#
loop_
_entity.id
_entity.type
_entity.pdbx_description
1 polymer ?
#
loop_
_entity_poly.entity_id
_entity_poly.type
_entity_poly.pdbx_seq_one_letter_code
_entity_poly.pdbx_strand_id
1 'polypeptide(L)'
;MILSITLEGGGSEKRTVYLLKYINRNIFEPILCLKEKKGEYLKDIPRHTKLYAIKRRYKLLTLLEMCKVILKEKPDIIFGNNVWGMNTIAIVALKLMFLKRQVKLIMGVGTNPSYF
;
A
#
# COMPACT_ATOMS: atom_id res chain seq x y z
N MET A 1 1.31 5.16 -5.25
CA MET A 1 0.36 4.23 -4.59
C MET A 1 0.99 3.67 -3.32
N ILE A 2 0.28 3.69 -2.21
CA ILE A 2 0.67 3.12 -0.93
C ILE A 2 -0.15 1.85 -0.68
N LEU A 3 0.53 0.79 -0.26
CA LEU A 3 -0.08 -0.50 0.02
C LEU A 3 0.11 -0.82 1.50
N SER A 4 -1.00 -1.09 2.18
CA SER A 4 -1.02 -1.49 3.59
C SER A 4 -2.04 -2.60 3.82
N ILE A 5 -1.91 -3.35 4.91
CA ILE A 5 -2.86 -4.40 5.26
C ILE A 5 -4.08 -3.77 5.95
N THR A 6 -3.83 -2.96 6.99
CA THR A 6 -4.84 -2.29 7.83
C THR A 6 -4.29 -0.92 8.28
N LEU A 7 -5.03 -0.20 9.12
CA LEU A 7 -4.62 1.04 9.78
C LEU A 7 -4.89 0.99 11.31
N GLU A 8 -4.58 -0.14 11.95
CA GLU A 8 -5.01 -0.46 13.32
C GLU A 8 -4.27 0.24 14.47
N GLY A 9 -3.14 0.92 14.22
CA GLY A 9 -2.49 1.70 15.28
C GLY A 9 -0.96 1.59 15.34
N GLY A 10 -0.35 0.66 14.61
CA GLY A 10 1.09 0.43 14.62
C GLY A 10 1.94 1.58 14.05
N GLY A 11 3.24 1.54 14.32
CA GLY A 11 4.20 2.57 13.87
C GLY A 11 4.29 2.68 12.35
N SER A 12 4.16 1.55 11.65
CA SER A 12 4.05 1.53 10.19
C SER A 12 2.81 2.25 9.69
N GLU A 13 1.65 1.96 10.25
CA GLU A 13 0.35 2.50 9.86
C GLU A 13 0.32 4.01 10.10
N LYS A 14 0.88 4.45 11.24
CA LYS A 14 1.06 5.87 11.55
C LYS A 14 1.92 6.57 10.50
N ARG A 15 3.04 5.97 10.06
CA ARG A 15 3.88 6.49 8.97
C ARG A 15 3.10 6.60 7.65
N THR A 16 2.29 5.60 7.31
CA THR A 16 1.44 5.65 6.10
C THR A 16 0.46 6.82 6.14
N VAL A 17 -0.24 7.00 7.25
CA VAL A 17 -1.19 8.10 7.43
C VAL A 17 -0.48 9.44 7.40
N TYR A 18 0.68 9.55 8.04
CA TYR A 18 1.50 10.75 8.02
C TYR A 18 1.95 11.11 6.60
N LEU A 19 2.46 10.12 5.85
CA LEU A 19 2.82 10.31 4.44
C LEU A 19 1.62 10.76 3.61
N LEU A 20 0.45 10.15 3.80
CA LEU A 20 -0.77 10.56 3.12
C LEU A 20 -1.18 12.00 3.47
N LYS A 21 -1.03 12.43 4.72
CA LYS A 21 -1.36 13.79 5.17
C LYS A 21 -0.44 14.84 4.57
N TYR A 22 0.87 14.58 4.54
CA TYR A 22 1.89 15.61 4.29
C TYR A 22 2.64 15.50 2.97
N ILE A 23 2.38 14.47 2.15
CA ILE A 23 3.00 14.39 0.82
C ILE A 23 2.55 15.56 -0.06
N ASN A 24 3.50 16.16 -0.80
CA ASN A 24 3.21 17.28 -1.69
C ASN A 24 2.31 16.82 -2.85
N ARG A 25 1.11 17.37 -2.93
CA ARG A 25 0.05 16.97 -3.87
C ARG A 25 0.20 17.57 -5.26
N ASN A 26 1.03 18.59 -5.41
CA ASN A 26 1.38 19.14 -6.71
C ASN A 26 2.33 18.21 -7.48
N ILE A 27 2.97 17.27 -6.78
CA ILE A 27 3.95 16.33 -7.33
C ILE A 27 3.40 14.90 -7.30
N PHE A 28 2.62 14.55 -6.27
CA PHE A 28 2.15 13.19 -6.05
C PHE A 28 0.62 13.11 -5.95
N GLU A 29 0.04 12.11 -6.61
CA GLU A 29 -1.35 11.71 -6.44
C GLU A 29 -1.41 10.44 -5.57
N PRO A 30 -1.57 10.56 -4.23
CA PRO A 30 -1.53 9.40 -3.36
C PRO A 30 -2.81 8.57 -3.45
N ILE A 31 -2.63 7.32 -3.88
CA ILE A 31 -3.65 6.27 -3.84
C ILE A 31 -3.29 5.31 -2.69
N LEU A 32 -4.23 5.07 -1.77
CA LEU A 32 -4.09 4.07 -0.71
C LEU A 32 -4.88 2.81 -1.08
N CYS A 33 -4.23 1.65 -1.03
CA CYS A 33 -4.89 0.37 -1.17
C CYS A 33 -4.69 -0.47 0.09
N LEU A 34 -5.80 -0.84 0.73
CA LEU A 34 -5.87 -1.63 1.95
C LEU A 34 -6.38 -3.04 1.64
N LYS A 35 -5.81 -4.06 2.29
CA LYS A 35 -6.45 -5.39 2.33
C LYS A 35 -7.81 -5.27 3.01
N GLU A 36 -7.86 -4.58 4.14
CA GLU A 36 -9.06 -4.41 4.94
C GLU A 36 -9.20 -2.97 5.42
N LYS A 37 -10.39 -2.39 5.23
CA LYS A 37 -10.72 -1.06 5.74
C LYS A 37 -11.07 -1.15 7.22
N LYS A 38 -10.06 -1.31 8.06
CA LYS A 38 -10.18 -1.30 9.51
C LYS A 38 -9.04 -0.55 10.20
N GLY A 39 -9.30 -0.11 11.42
CA GLY A 39 -8.32 0.49 12.31
C GLY A 39 -8.53 1.98 12.61
N GLU A 40 -7.92 2.45 13.69
CA GLU A 40 -8.17 3.77 14.27
C GLU A 40 -7.71 4.92 13.37
N TYR A 41 -6.64 4.74 12.58
CA TYR A 41 -6.14 5.80 11.71
C TYR A 41 -6.94 5.96 10.40
N LEU A 42 -8.04 5.22 10.21
CA LEU A 42 -8.95 5.44 9.07
C LEU A 42 -9.54 6.86 9.08
N LYS A 43 -9.85 7.38 10.28
CA LYS A 43 -10.40 8.75 10.46
C LYS A 43 -9.41 9.84 10.07
N ASP A 44 -8.12 9.49 10.06
CA ASP A 44 -7.01 10.38 9.78
C ASP A 44 -6.64 10.41 8.29
N ILE A 45 -7.29 9.60 7.44
CA ILE A 45 -7.04 9.63 6.00
C ILE A 45 -7.62 10.94 5.42
N PRO A 46 -6.83 11.72 4.66
CA PRO A 46 -7.33 12.90 3.97
C PRO A 46 -8.47 12.55 3.01
N ARG A 47 -9.55 13.35 3.01
CA ARG A 47 -10.78 13.07 2.22
C ARG A 47 -10.56 12.88 0.72
N HIS A 48 -9.50 13.48 0.19
CA HIS A 48 -9.14 13.47 -1.23
C HIS A 48 -8.13 12.37 -1.58
N THR A 49 -7.77 11.51 -0.63
CA THR A 49 -6.99 10.30 -0.92
C THR A 49 -7.91 9.23 -1.52
N LYS A 50 -7.57 8.77 -2.72
CA LYS A 50 -8.26 7.65 -3.36
C LYS A 50 -8.00 6.37 -2.57
N LEU A 51 -9.06 5.73 -2.07
CA LEU A 51 -8.97 4.57 -1.18
C LEU A 51 -9.59 3.32 -1.83
N TYR A 52 -8.80 2.27 -1.94
CA TYR A 52 -9.24 0.92 -2.33
C TYR A 52 -9.22 0.00 -1.11
N ALA A 53 -10.29 -0.77 -0.90
CA ALA A 53 -10.41 -1.75 0.19
C ALA A 53 -10.83 -3.11 -0.36
N ILE A 54 -9.94 -4.10 -0.30
CA ILE A 54 -10.08 -5.33 -1.08
C ILE A 54 -10.99 -6.39 -0.44
N LYS A 55 -11.23 -6.35 0.88
CA LYS A 55 -12.20 -7.21 1.61
C LYS A 55 -12.19 -8.68 1.15
N ARG A 56 -11.02 -9.30 0.98
CA ARG A 56 -10.88 -10.73 0.65
C ARG A 56 -10.29 -11.51 1.83
N ARG A 57 -10.88 -12.68 2.10
CA ARG A 57 -10.43 -13.63 3.13
C ARG A 57 -9.10 -14.28 2.74
N TYR A 58 -8.98 -14.69 1.48
CA TYR A 58 -7.83 -15.45 0.99
C TYR A 58 -6.72 -14.54 0.46
N LYS A 59 -5.48 -14.93 0.78
CA LYS A 59 -4.25 -14.21 0.42
C LYS A 59 -4.07 -14.06 -1.10
N LEU A 60 -4.25 -15.13 -1.87
CA LEU A 60 -4.14 -15.10 -3.33
C LEU A 60 -5.19 -14.21 -4.00
N LEU A 61 -6.46 -14.28 -3.54
CA LEU A 61 -7.52 -13.41 -4.07
C LEU A 61 -7.28 -11.94 -3.72
N THR A 62 -6.77 -11.68 -2.51
CA THR A 62 -6.37 -10.32 -2.10
C THR A 62 -5.32 -9.78 -3.06
N LEU A 63 -4.32 -10.59 -3.36
CA LEU A 63 -3.27 -10.24 -4.28
C LEU A 63 -3.83 -9.95 -5.68
N LEU A 64 -4.65 -10.84 -6.24
CA LEU A 64 -5.27 -10.65 -7.57
C LEU A 64 -6.05 -9.34 -7.69
N GLU A 65 -6.79 -8.96 -6.64
CA GLU A 65 -7.50 -7.68 -6.62
C GLU A 65 -6.54 -6.48 -6.50
N MET A 66 -5.43 -6.61 -5.75
CA MET A 66 -4.37 -5.59 -5.74
C MET A 66 -3.77 -5.43 -7.14
N CYS A 67 -3.55 -6.52 -7.87
CA CYS A 67 -3.11 -6.48 -9.27
C CYS A 67 -4.05 -5.64 -10.13
N LYS A 68 -5.35 -5.89 -10.04
CA LYS A 68 -6.36 -5.17 -10.82
C LYS A 68 -6.32 -3.67 -10.53
N VAL A 69 -6.19 -3.29 -9.26
CA VAL A 69 -6.05 -1.87 -8.87
C VAL A 69 -4.76 -1.28 -9.44
N ILE A 70 -3.63 -1.97 -9.37
CA ILE A 70 -2.34 -1.51 -9.94
C ILE A 70 -2.44 -1.35 -11.46
N LEU A 71 -3.04 -2.31 -12.17
CA LEU A 71 -3.19 -2.26 -13.62
C LEU A 71 -4.18 -1.16 -14.07
N LYS A 72 -5.21 -0.89 -13.26
CA LYS A 72 -6.18 0.18 -13.50
C LYS A 72 -5.56 1.55 -13.28
N GLU A 73 -4.89 1.75 -12.15
CA GLU A 73 -4.36 3.05 -11.72
C GLU A 73 -2.98 3.37 -12.31
N LYS A 74 -2.25 2.34 -12.76
CA LYS A 74 -0.93 2.45 -13.40
C LYS A 74 0.05 3.37 -12.63
N PRO A 75 0.29 3.12 -11.33
CA PRO A 75 1.10 4.03 -10.52
C PRO A 75 2.58 4.03 -10.93
N ASP A 76 3.23 5.20 -10.91
CA ASP A 76 4.67 5.33 -11.17
C ASP A 76 5.53 4.86 -9.99
N ILE A 77 5.00 5.00 -8.77
CA ILE A 77 5.67 4.65 -7.52
C ILE A 77 4.74 3.79 -6.66
N ILE A 78 5.27 2.67 -6.15
CA ILE A 78 4.61 1.84 -5.15
C ILE A 78 5.39 1.89 -3.85
N PHE A 79 4.73 2.29 -2.77
CA PHE A 79 5.24 2.29 -1.42
C PHE A 79 4.60 1.15 -0.63
N GLY A 80 5.39 0.14 -0.27
CA GLY A 80 4.96 -0.98 0.56
C GLY A 80 5.27 -0.73 2.02
N ASN A 81 4.24 -0.63 2.86
CA ASN A 81 4.41 -0.41 4.29
C ASN A 81 4.17 -1.71 5.06
N ASN A 82 5.20 -2.15 5.79
CA ASN A 82 5.21 -3.31 6.68
C ASN A 82 4.63 -4.59 6.05
N VAL A 83 5.44 -5.20 5.19
CA VAL A 83 5.05 -6.41 4.47
C VAL A 83 5.79 -7.59 5.09
N TRP A 84 5.25 -8.09 6.20
CA TRP A 84 5.56 -9.42 6.68
C TRP A 84 5.12 -10.45 5.62
N GLY A 85 6.07 -10.80 4.76
CA GLY A 85 6.10 -12.01 3.95
C GLY A 85 5.24 -12.11 2.68
N MET A 86 4.32 -11.18 2.33
CA MET A 86 3.28 -11.56 1.34
C MET A 86 2.90 -10.62 0.19
N ASN A 87 3.09 -9.31 0.27
CA ASN A 87 2.53 -8.42 -0.76
C ASN A 87 3.57 -7.89 -1.76
N THR A 88 4.79 -7.58 -1.33
CA THR A 88 5.79 -6.89 -2.17
C THR A 88 6.48 -7.77 -3.19
N ILE A 89 6.76 -9.03 -2.85
CA ILE A 89 7.27 -10.04 -3.79
C ILE A 89 6.25 -10.27 -4.92
N ALA A 90 4.97 -10.31 -4.58
CA ALA A 90 3.92 -10.54 -5.56
C ALA A 90 3.63 -9.29 -6.43
N ILE A 91 3.82 -8.09 -5.89
CA ILE A 91 3.82 -6.82 -6.65
C ILE A 91 5.04 -6.73 -7.58
N VAL A 92 6.20 -7.24 -7.17
CA VAL A 92 7.37 -7.40 -8.04
C VAL A 92 7.12 -8.46 -9.13
N ALA A 93 6.44 -9.56 -8.81
CA ALA A 93 6.02 -10.54 -9.82
C ALA A 93 5.05 -9.93 -10.85
N LEU A 94 4.15 -9.05 -10.40
CA LEU A 94 3.27 -8.26 -11.30
C LEU A 94 4.02 -7.23 -12.14
N LYS A 95 5.07 -6.61 -11.56
CA LYS A 95 6.01 -5.71 -12.26
C LYS A 95 6.68 -6.41 -13.43
N LEU A 96 7.09 -7.67 -13.26
CA LEU A 96 7.75 -8.49 -14.30
C LEU A 96 6.78 -8.98 -15.39
N MET A 97 5.51 -9.23 -15.06
CA MET A 97 4.59 -9.92 -15.96
C MET A 97 3.83 -8.99 -16.93
N PHE A 98 3.55 -7.73 -16.56
CA PHE A 98 2.60 -6.88 -17.32
C PHE A 98 3.09 -5.48 -17.72
N LEU A 99 4.13 -4.95 -17.08
CA LEU A 99 4.53 -3.55 -17.26
C LEU A 99 5.91 -3.49 -17.93
N LYS A 100 5.95 -3.22 -19.24
CA LYS A 100 7.12 -2.65 -19.93
C LYS A 100 7.40 -1.19 -19.45
N ARG A 101 7.17 -0.88 -18.17
CA ARG A 101 7.27 0.46 -17.56
C ARG A 101 8.14 0.41 -16.32
N GLN A 102 8.90 1.47 -16.11
CA GLN A 102 9.78 1.61 -14.95
C GLN A 102 8.99 2.08 -13.72
N VAL A 103 8.39 1.14 -12.97
CA VAL A 103 7.75 1.44 -11.68
C VAL A 103 8.80 1.42 -10.57
N LYS A 104 8.89 2.51 -9.79
CA LYS A 104 9.78 2.59 -8.63
C LYS A 104 9.12 1.95 -7.41
N LEU A 105 9.79 0.96 -6.82
CA LEU A 105 9.35 0.31 -5.59
C LEU A 105 10.11 0.91 -4.41
N ILE A 106 9.39 1.33 -3.38
CA ILE A 106 9.95 1.82 -2.11
C ILE A 106 9.39 0.95 -0.99
N MET A 107 10.28 0.44 -0.15
CA MET A 107 9.96 -0.50 0.91
C MET A 107 10.20 0.14 2.27
N GLY A 108 9.16 0.20 3.11
CA GLY A 108 9.33 0.54 4.51
C GLY A 108 9.89 -0.65 5.27
N VAL A 109 11.10 -0.52 5.82
CA VAL A 109 11.69 -1.53 6.71
C VAL A 109 11.05 -1.41 8.09
N GLY A 110 10.65 -2.55 8.65
CA GLY A 110 10.21 -2.64 10.03
C GLY A 110 11.44 -2.72 10.94
N THR A 111 11.53 -1.82 11.91
CA THR A 111 12.63 -1.80 12.90
C THR A 111 12.12 -2.22 14.28
N ASN A 112 11.12 -3.10 14.34
CA ASN A 112 10.54 -3.51 15.62
C ASN A 112 11.56 -4.39 16.37
N PRO A 113 12.01 -4.02 17.59
CA PRO A 113 13.06 -4.74 18.31
C PRO A 113 12.71 -6.19 18.65
N SER A 114 11.41 -6.51 18.73
CA SER A 114 10.90 -7.85 19.03
C SER A 114 11.12 -8.91 17.92
N TYR A 115 11.84 -8.55 16.85
CA TYR A 115 12.16 -9.42 15.73
C TYR A 115 13.67 -9.63 15.54
N PHE A 116 14.48 -9.14 16.47
CA PHE A 116 15.92 -9.39 16.57
C PHE A 116 16.21 -10.36 17.70
#